data_AF-A0A7X1FS02-F1
#
_entry.id   AF-A0A7X1FS02-F1
#
_cell.length_a   1.000
_cell.length_b   1.000
_cell.length_c   1.000
_cell.angle_alpha   90.00
_cell.angle_beta   90.00
_cell.angle_gamma   90.00
#
_symmetry.space_group_name_H-M   'P 1'
#
loop_
_entity.id
_entity.type
_entity.pdbx_description
1 polymer ?
#
loop_
_entity_poly.entity_id
_entity_poly.type
_entity_poly.pdbx_seq_one_letter_code
_entity_poly.pdbx_strand_id
1 'polypeptide(L)' 'MPEPALARPIFSSEDFKLLKRAVHAYLVEHGDEPDSSKYSHLYHRLGRAGR' A
#
# COMPACT_ATOMS: atom_id res chain seq x y z
N MET A 1 -32.56 4.85 -13.45
CA MET A 1 -31.48 5.14 -12.48
C MET A 1 -30.19 5.24 -13.27
N PRO A 2 -29.36 6.29 -13.11
CA PRO A 2 -28.04 6.31 -13.70
C PRO A 2 -27.19 5.21 -13.06
N GLU A 3 -26.58 4.37 -13.87
CA GLU A 3 -25.63 3.35 -13.38
C GLU A 3 -24.45 4.06 -12.71
N PRO A 4 -23.94 3.55 -11.55
CA PRO A 4 -22.78 4.14 -10.92
C PRO A 4 -21.59 4.03 -11.88
N ALA A 5 -20.99 5.18 -12.22
CA ALA A 5 -19.78 5.20 -13.01
C ALA A 5 -18.71 4.34 -12.30
N LEU A 6 -18.23 3.30 -12.98
CA LEU A 6 -17.18 2.43 -12.44
C LEU A 6 -15.99 3.31 -12.05
N ALA A 7 -15.63 3.27 -10.77
CA ALA A 7 -14.50 4.03 -10.25
C ALA A 7 -13.23 3.59 -10.99
N ARG A 8 -12.60 4.53 -11.70
CA ARG A 8 -11.31 4.25 -12.35
C ARG A 8 -10.25 4.08 -11.27
N PRO A 9 -9.42 3.03 -11.35
CA PRO A 9 -8.30 2.88 -10.42
C PRO A 9 -7.34 4.07 -10.60
N ILE A 10 -7.01 4.74 -9.50
CA ILE A 10 -6.06 5.86 -9.46
C ILE A 10 -4.61 5.35 -9.51
N PHE A 11 -4.37 4.13 -9.03
CA PHE A 11 -3.06 3.49 -8.98
C PHE A 11 -3.04 2.24 -9.85
N SER A 12 -1.92 2.05 -10.54
CA SER A 12 -1.58 0.82 -11.25
C SER A 12 -0.97 -0.23 -10.31
N SER A 13 -0.87 -1.47 -10.79
CA SER A 13 -0.14 -2.54 -10.08
C SER A 13 1.34 -2.21 -9.85
N GLU A 14 1.94 -1.36 -10.70
CA GLU A 14 3.32 -0.92 -10.55
C GLU A 14 3.48 0.10 -9.42
N ASP A 15 2.52 1.02 -9.28
CA ASP A 15 2.49 1.97 -8.16
C ASP A 15 2.45 1.23 -6.82
N PHE A 16 1.65 0.17 -6.70
CA PHE A 16 1.60 -0.63 -5.48
C PHE A 16 2.94 -1.32 -5.16
N LYS A 17 3.74 -1.69 -6.17
CA LYS A 17 5.11 -2.22 -5.96
C LYS A 17 6.05 -1.14 -5.46
N LEU A 18 5.98 0.06 -6.03
CA LEU A 18 6.77 1.22 -5.59
C LEU A 18 6.42 1.61 -4.14
N LEU A 19 5.13 1.72 -3.82
CA LEU A 19 4.64 2.00 -2.48
C LEU A 19 5.08 0.92 -1.47
N LYS A 20 4.99 -0.35 -1.84
CA LYS A 20 5.45 -1.45 -0.98
C LYS A 20 6.95 -1.33 -0.65
N ARG A 21 7.77 -0.94 -1.63
CA ARG A 21 9.21 -0.70 -1.43
C ARG A 21 9.47 0.49 -0.50
N ALA A 22 8.74 1.59 -0.66
CA ALA A 22 8.85 2.76 0.20
C ALA A 22 8.49 2.43 1.67
N VAL A 23 7.38 1.73 1.88
CA VAL A 23 6.96 1.31 3.24
C VAL A 23 7.98 0.35 3.87
N HIS A 24 8.56 -0.56 3.09
CA HIS A 24 9.63 -1.42 3.59
C HIS A 24 10.87 -0.64 4.03
N ALA A 25 11.30 0.36 3.25
CA ALA A 25 12.43 1.20 3.63
C ALA A 25 12.16 1.96 4.94
N TYR A 26 10.95 2.50 5.11
CA TYR A 26 10.54 3.13 6.36
C TYR A 26 10.60 2.15 7.54
N LEU A 27 10.05 0.94 7.39
CA LEU A 27 10.08 -0.09 8.42
C LEU A 27 11.48 -0.52 8.84
N VAL A 28 12.43 -0.55 7.92
CA VAL A 28 13.85 -0.85 8.23
C VAL A 28 14.47 0.25 9.09
N GLU A 29 14.13 1.51 8.82
CA GLU A 29 14.69 2.67 9.54
C GLU A 29 13.97 2.95 10.87
N HIS A 30 12.68 2.58 10.98
CA HIS A 30 11.78 2.98 12.07
C HIS A 30 11.09 1.80 12.78
N GLY A 31 11.67 0.60 12.73
CA GLY A 31 11.03 -0.65 13.18
C GLY A 31 10.59 -0.66 14.66
N ASP A 32 11.27 0.10 15.53
CA ASP A 32 10.98 0.18 16.97
C ASP A 32 9.96 1.26 17.34
N GLU A 33 9.46 2.04 16.38
CA GLU A 33 8.42 3.02 16.65
C GLU A 33 7.07 2.34 16.95
N PRO A 34 6.21 2.95 17.81
CA PRO A 34 4.90 2.39 18.11
C PRO A 34 4.01 2.22 16.86
N ASP A 35 4.23 3.03 15.83
CA ASP A 35 3.50 2.97 14.56
C ASP A 35 4.02 1.89 13.58
N SER A 36 5.15 1.24 13.86
CA SER A 36 5.75 0.19 13.00
C SER A 36 4.77 -0.95 12.69
N SER A 37 3.89 -1.28 13.63
CA SER A 37 2.82 -2.28 13.46
C SER A 37 1.83 -1.89 12.36
N LYS A 38 1.47 -0.60 12.25
CA LYS A 38 0.57 -0.08 11.20
C LYS A 38 1.23 -0.16 9.83
N TYR A 39 2.52 0.20 9.74
CA TYR A 39 3.28 0.12 8.50
C TYR A 39 3.51 -1.33 8.06
N SER A 40 3.69 -2.26 9.01
CA SER A 40 3.79 -3.71 8.73
C SER A 40 2.50 -4.24 8.10
N HIS A 41 1.33 -3.88 8.67
CA HIS A 41 0.04 -4.22 8.07
C HIS A 41 -0.15 -3.59 6.69
N LEU A 42 0.27 -2.34 6.50
CA LEU A 42 0.21 -1.67 5.21
C LEU A 42 1.08 -2.38 4.15
N TYR A 43 2.31 -2.77 4.50
CA TYR A 43 3.21 -3.52 3.63
C TYR A 43 2.57 -4.81 3.09
N HIS A 44 1.89 -5.57 3.95
CA HIS A 44 1.18 -6.79 3.54
C HIS A 44 -0.02 -6.50 2.65
N ARG A 45 -0.79 -5.44 2.94
CA ARG A 45 -1.93 -5.01 2.11
C ARG A 45 -1.49 -4.61 0.71
N LEU A 46 -0.42 -3.81 0.59
CA LEU A 46 0.14 -3.39 -0.70
C LEU A 46 0.63 -4.58 -1.53
N GLY A 47 1.21 -5.60 -0.87
CA GLY A 47 1.60 -6.85 -1.55
C GLY A 47 0.45 -7.68 -2.12
N ARG A 48 -0.77 -7.50 -1.60
CA ARG A 48 -1.99 -8.15 -2.13
C ARG A 48 -2.69 -7.30 -3.18
N ALA A 49 -2.64 -5.97 -3.05
CA ALA A 49 -3.28 -5.02 -3.98
C ALA A 49 -2.58 -4.91 -5.33
N GLY A 50 -1.26 -5.18 -5.39
CA GLY A 50 -0.47 -5.13 -6.63
C GLY A 50 -0.43 -6.44 -7.44
N ARG A 51 -1.22 -7.45 -7.10
CA ARG A 51 -1.34 -8.71 -7.88
C ARG A 51 -2.44 -8.61 -8.94
#